data_AF-W4GD08-F1
#
_entry.id   AF-W4GD08-F1
#
_cell.length_a   1.000
_cell.length_b   1.000
_cell.length_c   1.000
_cell.angle_alpha   90.00
_cell.angle_beta   90.00
_cell.angle_gamma   90.00
#
_symmetry.space_group_name_H-M   'P 1'
#
loop_
_entity.id
_entity.type
_entity.pdbx_description
1 polymer ?
#
loop_
_entity_poly.entity_id
_entity_poly.type
_entity_poly.pdbx_seq_one_letter_code
_entity_poly.pdbx_strand_id
1 'polypeptide(L)'
;MTKHDSSVQRFNVKKVKLHRKKRTEMKNQKKVFVNAKGDKKTVGKPPASKKKVRRDTKRAKNNAKYEQDRLVASGLVTKEDIEKLQAASNEADDIAE
;
A
#
# COMPACT_ATOMS: atom_id res chain seq x y z
N MET A 1 -0.59 48.25 31.70
CA MET A 1 0.43 47.26 31.31
C MET A 1 1.80 47.81 31.64
N THR A 2 2.61 47.07 32.40
CA THR A 2 3.97 47.52 32.73
C THR A 2 4.86 47.49 31.48
N LYS A 3 5.96 48.25 31.47
CA LYS A 3 6.93 48.23 30.35
C LYS A 3 7.45 46.81 30.07
N HIS A 4 7.57 45.98 31.11
CA HIS A 4 7.94 44.57 30.99
C HIS A 4 6.94 43.73 30.20
N ASP A 5 5.63 43.86 30.47
CA ASP A 5 4.58 43.11 29.74
C ASP A 5 4.59 43.42 28.23
N SER A 6 4.84 44.68 27.89
CA SER A 6 4.92 45.12 26.49
C SER A 6 6.14 44.54 25.74
N SER A 7 7.25 44.33 26.46
CA SER A 7 8.48 43.77 25.89
C SER A 7 8.33 42.26 25.63
N VAL A 8 7.77 41.52 26.58
CA VAL A 8 7.53 40.07 26.46
C VAL A 8 6.61 39.76 25.28
N GLN A 9 5.52 40.52 25.11
CA GLN A 9 4.62 40.38 23.97
C GLN A 9 5.33 40.64 22.64
N ARG A 10 6.17 41.69 22.54
CA ARG A 10 6.95 42.00 21.33
C ARG A 10 7.95 40.89 20.98
N PHE A 11 8.68 40.34 21.96
CA PHE A 11 9.63 39.26 21.72
C PHE A 11 8.92 37.95 21.33
N ASN A 12 7.76 37.65 21.93
CA ASN A 12 6.95 36.49 21.55
C ASN A 12 6.44 36.60 20.10
N VAL A 13 5.94 37.77 19.68
CA VAL A 13 5.53 38.01 18.29
C VAL A 13 6.70 37.83 17.32
N LYS A 14 7.89 38.33 17.67
CA LYS A 14 9.12 38.13 16.85
C LYS A 14 9.48 36.64 16.73
N LYS A 15 9.42 35.88 17.84
CA LYS A 15 9.67 34.43 17.87
C LYS A 15 8.69 33.66 16.99
N VAL A 16 7.40 33.95 17.09
CA VAL A 16 6.37 33.31 16.25
C VAL A 16 6.58 33.62 14.76
N LYS A 17 6.87 34.88 14.42
CA LYS A 17 7.20 35.28 13.04
C LYS A 17 8.43 34.53 12.52
N LEU A 18 9.48 34.38 13.34
CA LEU A 18 10.67 33.61 12.98
C LEU A 18 10.35 32.13 12.73
N HIS A 19 9.58 31.48 13.61
CA HIS A 19 9.18 30.09 13.41
C HIS A 19 8.33 29.90 12.15
N ARG A 20 7.43 30.85 11.84
CA ARG A 20 6.66 30.84 10.60
C ARG A 20 7.58 30.90 9.38
N LYS A 21 8.56 31.82 9.38
CA LYS A 21 9.57 31.93 8.30
C LYS A 21 10.38 30.64 8.13
N LYS A 22 10.90 30.07 9.23
CA LYS A 22 11.64 28.80 9.19
C LYS A 22 10.79 27.63 8.66
N ARG A 23 9.51 27.56 9.04
CA ARG A 23 8.58 26.53 8.54
C ARG A 23 8.31 26.70 7.04
N THR A 24 8.14 27.92 6.55
CA THR A 24 7.94 28.18 5.11
C THR A 24 9.20 27.86 4.31
N GLU A 25 10.39 28.17 4.82
CA GLU A 25 11.66 27.85 4.18
C GLU A 25 11.85 26.33 4.01
N MET A 26 11.60 25.55 5.08
CA MET A 26 11.66 24.09 5.00
C MET A 26 10.66 23.52 3.97
N LYS A 27 9.45 24.09 3.88
CA LYS A 27 8.47 23.69 2.86
C LYS A 27 8.97 24.00 1.45
N ASN A 28 9.60 25.16 1.25
CA ASN A 28 10.16 25.54 -0.03
C ASN A 28 11.33 24.64 -0.43
N GLN A 29 12.24 24.35 0.51
CA GLN A 29 13.35 23.41 0.29
C GLN A 29 12.83 22.02 -0.10
N LYS A 30 11.77 21.53 0.55
CA LYS A 30 11.12 20.26 0.17
C LYS A 30 10.52 20.32 -1.23
N LYS A 31 9.86 21.40 -1.61
CA LYS A 31 9.31 21.59 -2.96
C LYS A 31 10.42 21.62 -4.02
N VAL A 32 11.49 22.39 -3.79
CA VAL A 32 12.65 22.45 -4.69
C VAL A 32 13.30 21.08 -4.82
N PHE A 33 13.45 20.35 -3.71
CA PHE A 33 13.96 18.97 -3.74
C PHE A 33 13.09 18.06 -4.60
N VAL A 34 11.76 18.09 -4.44
CA VAL A 34 10.81 17.30 -5.23
C VAL A 34 10.88 17.66 -6.71
N ASN A 35 10.95 18.94 -7.05
CA ASN A 35 11.08 19.39 -8.44
C ASN A 35 12.40 18.94 -9.08
N ALA A 36 13.51 18.99 -8.32
CA ALA A 36 14.84 18.68 -8.85
C ALA A 36 15.15 17.18 -8.92
N LYS A 37 14.63 16.39 -7.97
CA LYS A 37 14.98 14.97 -7.81
C LYS A 37 13.79 14.01 -7.97
N GLY A 38 12.61 14.53 -8.27
CA GLY A 38 11.34 13.81 -8.22
C GLY A 38 10.85 13.61 -6.79
N ASP A 39 9.62 13.11 -6.65
CA ASP A 39 9.13 12.65 -5.36
C ASP A 39 10.11 11.60 -4.82
N LYS A 40 10.59 11.80 -3.59
CA LYS A 40 11.27 10.71 -2.88
C LYS A 40 10.29 9.55 -2.88
N LYS A 41 10.60 8.48 -3.62
CA LYS A 41 9.97 7.18 -3.38
C LYS A 41 10.17 6.94 -1.89
N THR A 42 9.11 7.15 -1.10
CA THR A 42 9.04 6.58 0.23
C THR A 42 9.35 5.12 -0.01
N VAL A 43 10.43 4.65 0.62
CA VAL A 43 10.85 3.26 0.70
C VAL A 43 9.59 2.41 0.57
N GLY A 44 9.53 1.56 -0.47
CA GLY A 44 8.27 1.00 -1.00
C GLY A 44 7.32 0.44 0.06
N LYS A 45 6.05 0.21 -0.30
CA LYS A 45 5.02 -0.30 0.63
C LYS A 45 5.63 -1.28 1.63
N PRO A 46 5.52 -1.04 2.94
CA PRO A 46 6.16 -1.89 3.94
C PRO A 46 5.72 -3.34 3.71
N PRO A 47 6.63 -4.31 3.88
CA PRO A 47 6.30 -5.71 3.66
C PRO A 47 5.09 -6.10 4.50
N ALA A 48 4.26 -6.98 3.95
CA ALA A 48 3.09 -7.48 4.65
C ALA A 48 3.49 -8.11 5.99
N SER A 49 2.69 -7.89 7.04
CA SER A 49 2.96 -8.48 8.35
C SER A 49 2.92 -10.01 8.28
N LYS A 50 3.68 -10.70 9.13
CA LYS A 50 3.68 -12.18 9.22
C LYS A 50 2.26 -12.75 9.39
N LYS A 51 1.40 -12.06 10.15
CA LYS A 51 -0.03 -12.43 10.35
C LYS A 51 -0.86 -12.30 9.06
N LYS A 52 -0.57 -11.31 8.21
CA LYS A 52 -1.23 -11.15 6.90
C LYS A 52 -0.79 -12.27 5.97
N VAL A 53 0.51 -12.50 5.83
CA VAL A 53 1.06 -13.59 5.01
C VAL A 53 0.45 -14.94 5.41
N ARG A 54 0.38 -15.27 6.70
CA ARG A 54 -0.22 -16.53 7.18
C ARG A 54 -1.71 -16.67 6.87
N ARG A 55 -2.48 -15.57 6.90
CA ARG A 55 -3.91 -15.60 6.55
C ARG A 55 -4.09 -15.80 5.05
N ASP A 56 -3.31 -15.08 4.25
CA ASP A 56 -3.38 -15.13 2.80
C ASP A 56 -2.94 -16.52 2.28
N THR A 57 -1.90 -17.13 2.88
CA THR A 57 -1.51 -18.51 2.53
C THR A 57 -2.55 -19.55 2.94
N LYS A 58 -3.20 -19.41 4.11
CA LYS A 58 -4.30 -20.31 4.50
C LYS A 58 -5.50 -20.19 3.54
N ARG A 59 -5.85 -18.96 3.15
CA ARG A 59 -6.90 -18.73 2.15
C ARG A 59 -6.53 -19.29 0.79
N ALA A 60 -5.29 -19.12 0.36
CA ALA A 60 -4.80 -19.67 -0.89
C ALA A 60 -4.85 -21.20 -0.90
N LYS A 61 -4.46 -21.88 0.20
CA LYS A 61 -4.55 -23.34 0.31
C LYS A 61 -5.97 -23.88 0.10
N ASN A 62 -6.97 -23.15 0.56
CA ASN A 62 -8.38 -23.55 0.43
C ASN A 62 -9.00 -23.08 -0.90
N ASN A 63 -8.23 -22.44 -1.78
CA ASN A 63 -8.71 -22.00 -3.08
C ASN A 63 -8.65 -23.19 -4.05
N ALA A 64 -9.75 -23.49 -4.73
CA ALA A 64 -9.83 -24.54 -5.74
C ALA A 64 -8.71 -24.43 -6.80
N LYS A 65 -8.31 -23.20 -7.14
CA LYS A 65 -7.21 -22.95 -8.08
C LYS A 65 -5.86 -23.46 -7.55
N TYR A 66 -5.62 -23.36 -6.25
CA TYR A 66 -4.39 -23.86 -5.63
C TYR A 66 -4.36 -25.40 -5.60
N GLU A 67 -5.51 -26.05 -5.41
CA GLU A 67 -5.59 -27.50 -5.50
C GLU A 67 -5.39 -28.00 -6.94
N GLN A 68 -5.99 -27.32 -7.92
CA GLN A 68 -5.73 -27.58 -9.34
C GLN A 68 -4.26 -27.45 -9.69
N ASP A 69 -3.62 -26.34 -9.28
CA ASP A 69 -2.18 -26.12 -9.50
C ASP A 69 -1.32 -27.21 -8.82
N ARG A 70 -1.73 -27.70 -7.65
CA ARG A 70 -1.06 -28.79 -6.95
C ARG A 70 -1.19 -30.12 -7.69
N LEU A 71 -2.37 -30.43 -8.22
CA LEU A 71 -2.62 -31.65 -9.00
C LEU A 71 -1.77 -31.67 -10.28
N VAL A 72 -1.70 -30.54 -10.98
CA VAL A 72 -0.83 -30.35 -12.14
C VAL A 72 0.64 -30.49 -11.76
N ALA A 73 1.08 -29.86 -10.67
CA ALA A 73 2.46 -29.96 -10.20
C ALA A 73 2.85 -31.38 -9.77
N SER A 74 1.89 -32.16 -9.28
CA SER A 74 2.10 -33.58 -8.94
C SER A 74 2.06 -34.52 -10.15
N GLY A 75 1.74 -34.01 -11.34
CA GLY A 75 1.63 -34.81 -12.57
C GLY A 75 0.39 -35.71 -12.62
N LEU A 76 -0.54 -35.59 -11.67
CA LEU A 76 -1.77 -36.39 -11.62
C LEU A 76 -2.79 -35.95 -12.69
N VAL A 77 -2.73 -34.69 -13.12
CA VAL A 77 -3.68 -34.09 -14.07
C VAL A 77 -2.92 -33.18 -15.03
N THR A 78 -3.23 -33.22 -16.32
CA THR A 78 -2.67 -32.27 -17.29
C THR A 78 -3.53 -31.00 -17.37
N LYS A 79 -2.96 -29.90 -17.86
CA LYS A 79 -3.73 -28.67 -18.06
C LYS A 79 -4.91 -28.87 -19.02
N GLU A 80 -4.72 -29.71 -20.03
CA GLU A 80 -5.73 -30.06 -21.02
C GLU A 80 -6.92 -30.82 -20.38
N ASP A 81 -6.67 -31.67 -19.38
CA ASP A 81 -7.74 -32.39 -18.68
C ASP A 81 -8.60 -31.46 -17.82
N ILE A 82 -7.99 -30.45 -17.20
CA ILE A 82 -8.72 -29.43 -16.43
C ILE A 82 -9.61 -28.60 -17.37
N GLU A 83 -9.10 -28.23 -18.55
CA GLU A 83 -9.85 -27.49 -19.56
C GLU A 83 -11.04 -28.30 -20.08
N LYS A 84 -10.88 -29.61 -20.34
CA LYS A 84 -11.98 -30.50 -20.73
C LYS A 84 -13.05 -30.61 -19.65
N LEU A 85 -12.65 -30.70 -18.38
CA LEU A 85 -13.59 -30.77 -17.25
C LEU A 85 -14.33 -29.44 -17.04
N GLN A 86 -13.67 -28.30 -17.25
CA GLN A 86 -14.30 -26.97 -17.19
C GLN A 86 -15.26 -26.73 -18.36
N ALA A 87 -14.91 -27.20 -19.57
CA ALA A 87 -15.81 -27.15 -20.71
C ALA A 87 -17.07 -28.00 -20.48
N ALA A 88 -16.88 -29.23 -19.96
CA ALA A 88 -17.98 -30.14 -19.65
C ALA A 88 -18.88 -29.65 -18.50
N SER A 89 -18.34 -28.90 -17.51
CA SER A 89 -19.17 -28.32 -16.45
C SER A 89 -20.03 -27.16 -16.95
N ASN A 90 -19.49 -26.32 -17.84
CA ASN A 90 -20.25 -25.18 -18.37
C ASN A 90 -21.39 -25.64 -19.30
N GLU A 91 -21.19 -26.69 -20.09
CA GLU A 91 -22.26 -27.27 -20.93
C GLU A 91 -23.40 -27.92 -20.11
N ALA A 92 -23.12 -28.39 -18.89
CA ALA A 92 -24.14 -28.97 -18.02
C ALA A 92 -24.99 -27.91 -17.30
N ASP A 93 -24.40 -26.74 -16.99
CA ASP A 93 -25.10 -25.64 -16.33
C ASP A 93 -26.00 -24.85 -17.31
N ASP A 94 -25.64 -24.78 -18.60
CA ASP A 94 -26.45 -24.11 -19.65
C ASP A 94 -27.72 -24.89 -20.07
N ILE A 95 -27.84 -26.18 -19.71
CA ILE A 95 -29.02 -27.02 -20.00
C ILE A 95 -30.05 -26.97 -18.84
N ALA A 96 -29.65 -26.44 -17.68
CA ALA A 96 -30.45 -26.42 -16.46
C ALA A 96 -31.10 -25.05 -16.14
N GLU A 97 -31.03 -24.07 -17.04
CA GLU A 97 -31.71 -22.76 -16.94
C GLU A 97 -32.96 -22.65 -17.83
#